data_AF-A0A949FMT1-F1
#
_entry.id   AF-A0A949FMT1-F1
#
_cell.length_a   1.000
_cell.length_b   1.000
_cell.length_c   1.000
_cell.angle_alpha   90.00
_cell.angle_beta   90.00
_cell.angle_gamma   90.00
#
_symmetry.space_group_name_H-M   'P 1'
#
loop_
_entity.id
_entity.type
_entity.pdbx_description
1 polymer ?
#
loop_
_entity_poly.entity_id
_entity_poly.type
_entity_poly.pdbx_seq_one_letter_code
_entity_poly.pdbx_strand_id
1 'polypeptide(L)' 'MTLEADRDAILTRTQQLLVAITSGDWDSYAELCDPSLTCFEPEALGNLVDGLDFHRYYFNL' A
#
# COMPACT_ATOMS: atom_id res chain seq x y z
N MET A 1 -0.68 -18.73 -18.82
CA MET A 1 -0.18 -17.52 -18.15
C MET A 1 1.29 -17.79 -17.82
N THR A 2 2.22 -16.94 -18.28
CA THR A 2 3.67 -17.16 -18.13
C THR A 2 4.20 -16.34 -16.96
N LEU A 3 5.17 -16.90 -16.21
CA LEU A 3 5.77 -16.25 -15.02
C LEU A 3 6.26 -14.81 -15.27
N GLU A 4 6.75 -14.51 -16.48
CA GLU A 4 7.19 -13.17 -16.89
C GLU A 4 6.04 -12.15 -16.82
N ALA A 5 4.87 -12.51 -17.34
CA ALA A 5 3.71 -11.61 -17.34
C ALA A 5 3.19 -11.33 -15.93
N ASP A 6 3.25 -12.34 -15.05
CA ASP A 6 2.81 -12.21 -13.66
C ASP A 6 3.75 -11.31 -12.85
N ARG A 7 5.06 -11.46 -13.04
CA ARG A 7 6.07 -10.59 -12.42
C ARG A 7 5.89 -9.14 -12.86
N ASP A 8 5.74 -8.90 -14.16
CA ASP A 8 5.62 -7.54 -14.69
C ASP A 8 4.31 -6.87 -14.23
N ALA A 9 3.23 -7.66 -14.07
CA ALA A 9 1.98 -7.19 -13.47
C ALA A 9 2.18 -6.77 -12.00
N ILE A 10 2.88 -7.56 -11.19
CA ILE A 10 3.19 -7.20 -9.79
C ILE A 10 4.03 -5.93 -9.72
N LEU A 11 5.09 -5.82 -10.53
CA LEU A 11 5.93 -4.62 -10.59
C LEU A 11 5.12 -3.38 -10.95
N THR A 12 4.22 -3.51 -11.92
CA THR A 12 3.33 -2.41 -12.33
C THR A 12 2.41 -1.98 -11.19
N ARG A 13 1.81 -2.93 -10.46
CA ARG A 13 0.93 -2.64 -9.32
C ARG A 13 1.68 -2.01 -8.16
N THR A 14 2.87 -2.50 -7.83
CA THR A 14 3.73 -1.91 -6.79
C THR A 14 4.13 -0.49 -7.15
N GLN A 15 4.44 -0.21 -8.42
CA GLN A 15 4.75 1.15 -8.87
C GLN A 15 3.54 2.09 -8.73
N GLN A 16 2.33 1.62 -9.06
CA GLN A 16 1.09 2.39 -8.86
C GLN A 16 0.86 2.71 -7.38
N LEU A 17 1.08 1.75 -6.49
CA LEU A 17 0.98 1.94 -5.04
C LEU A 17 1.97 3.00 -4.54
N LEU A 18 3.23 2.94 -4.97
CA LEU A 18 4.24 3.94 -4.60
C LEU A 18 3.87 5.34 -5.11
N VAL A 19 3.32 5.45 -6.32
CA VAL A 19 2.85 6.74 -6.86
C VAL A 19 1.74 7.30 -5.97
N ALA A 20 0.72 6.50 -5.63
CA ALA A 20 -0.38 6.92 -4.76
C ALA A 20 0.12 7.45 -3.40
N ILE A 21 1.09 6.76 -2.79
CA ILE A 21 1.74 7.20 -1.54
C ILE A 21 2.39 8.57 -1.72
N THR A 22 3.24 8.72 -2.75
CA THR A 22 4.01 9.97 -2.96
C THR A 22 3.17 11.16 -3.41
N SER A 23 2.02 10.93 -4.04
CA SER A 23 1.09 11.99 -4.45
C SER A 23 0.03 12.32 -3.40
N GLY A 24 -0.01 11.59 -2.28
CA GLY A 24 -1.06 11.73 -1.27
C GLY A 24 -2.44 11.30 -1.76
N ASP A 25 -2.51 10.40 -2.74
CA ASP A 25 -3.78 9.89 -3.30
C ASP A 25 -4.31 8.72 -2.47
N TRP A 26 -5.12 9.06 -1.47
CA TRP A 26 -5.72 8.07 -0.56
C TRP A 26 -6.64 7.08 -1.28
N ASP A 27 -7.44 7.54 -2.23
CA ASP A 27 -8.45 6.69 -2.88
C ASP A 27 -7.76 5.59 -3.70
N SER A 28 -6.71 5.95 -4.46
CA SER A 28 -5.90 4.97 -5.19
C SER A 28 -5.15 4.03 -4.25
N TYR A 29 -4.61 4.52 -3.13
CA TYR A 29 -3.94 3.67 -2.13
C TYR A 29 -4.93 2.63 -1.55
N ALA A 30 -6.12 3.08 -1.14
CA ALA A 30 -7.14 2.22 -0.55
C ALA A 30 -7.71 1.19 -1.53
N GLU A 31 -7.80 1.51 -2.83
CA GLU A 31 -8.23 0.54 -3.86
C GLU A 31 -7.19 -0.57 -4.09
N LEU A 32 -5.90 -0.24 -3.98
CA LEU A 32 -4.80 -1.18 -4.22
C LEU A 32 -4.50 -2.09 -3.02
N CYS A 33 -4.93 -1.71 -1.82
CA CYS A 33 -4.65 -2.43 -0.58
C CYS A 33 -5.87 -3.24 -0.10
N ASP A 34 -5.61 -4.42 0.46
CA ASP A 34 -6.66 -5.19 1.13
C ASP A 34 -7.13 -4.45 2.39
N PRO A 35 -8.45 -4.43 2.72
CA PRO A 35 -8.96 -3.82 3.94
C PRO A 35 -8.34 -4.37 5.24
N SER A 36 -7.79 -5.59 5.19
CA SER A 36 -7.08 -6.27 6.28
C SER A 36 -5.56 -6.24 6.15
N LEU A 37 -5.00 -5.31 5.35
CA LEU A 37 -3.57 -5.12 5.18
C LEU A 37 -2.85 -5.10 6.53
N THR A 38 -1.79 -5.89 6.65
CA THR A 38 -0.90 -5.88 7.82
C THR A 38 0.39 -5.14 7.49
N CYS A 39 0.96 -4.45 8.48
CA CYS A 39 2.15 -3.64 8.29
C CYS A 39 3.13 -3.74 9.48
N PHE A 40 4.42 -3.72 9.14
CA PHE A 40 5.52 -3.36 10.02
C PHE A 40 6.31 -2.24 9.38
N GLU A 41 6.29 -1.07 10.00
CA GLU A 41 7.01 0.12 9.55
C GLU A 41 7.49 0.95 10.75
N PRO A 42 8.46 1.87 10.56
CA PRO A 42 9.02 2.67 11.66
C PRO A 42 7.95 3.38 12.50
N GLU A 43 6.90 3.88 11.85
CA GLU A 43 5.77 4.58 12.44
C GLU A 43 4.98 3.71 13.43
N ALA A 44 4.97 2.39 13.24
CA ALA A 44 4.29 1.43 14.10
C ALA A 44 5.09 1.04 15.37
N LEU A 45 6.34 1.54 15.50
CA LEU A 45 7.20 1.34 16.68
C LEU A 45 7.35 -0.13 17.09
N GLY A 46 7.46 -1.03 16.12
CA GLY A 46 7.66 -2.46 16.34
C GLY A 46 6.40 -3.27 16.63
N ASN A 47 5.21 -2.67 16.54
CA ASN A 47 3.94 -3.38 16.64
C ASN A 47 3.44 -3.81 15.26
N LEU A 48 2.71 -4.92 15.21
CA LEU A 48 1.96 -5.31 14.03
C LEU A 48 0.72 -4.42 13.95
N VAL A 49 0.57 -3.69 12.85
CA VAL A 49 -0.64 -2.91 12.55
C VAL A 49 -1.51 -3.71 11.59
N ASP A 50 -2.84 -3.65 11.80
CA ASP A 50 -3.83 -4.19 10.88
C ASP A 50 -4.81 -3.10 10.41
N GLY A 51 -5.26 -3.25 9.17
CA GLY A 51 -6.21 -2.34 8.54
C GLY A 51 -5.59 -1.07 7.97
N LEU A 52 -6.45 -0.22 7.42
CA LEU A 52 -6.05 0.95 6.62
C LEU A 52 -6.07 2.26 7.41
N ASP A 53 -6.74 2.32 8.57
CA ASP A 53 -6.93 3.56 9.34
C ASP A 53 -5.61 4.17 9.81
N PHE A 54 -4.61 3.33 10.14
CA PHE A 54 -3.28 3.78 10.53
C PHE A 54 -2.62 4.61 9.42
N HIS A 55 -2.63 4.10 8.19
CA HIS A 55 -2.06 4.79 7.04
C HIS A 55 -2.89 6.01 6.67
N ARG A 56 -4.22 5.93 6.72
CA ARG A 56 -5.13 7.04 6.42
C ARG A 56 -4.83 8.28 7.25
N TYR A 57 -4.45 8.09 8.51
CA TYR A 57 -4.03 9.18 9.37
C TYR A 57 -2.92 10.03 8.73
N TYR A 58 -1.90 9.40 8.14
CA TYR A 58 -0.77 10.09 7.51
C TYR A 58 -1.10 10.76 6.18
N PHE A 59 -2.11 10.27 5.44
CA PHE A 59 -2.61 10.94 4.23
C PHE A 59 -3.41 12.23 4.52
N ASN A 60 -3.86 12.42 5.75
CA ASN A 60 -4.65 13.60 6.16
C ASN A 60 -3.83 14.64 6.93
N LEU A 61 -2.51 14.46 7.09
CA LEU A 61 -1.60 15.41 7.73
C LEU A 61 -1.28 16.58 6.79
#